data_AF-A0A947GCE5-F1
#
_entry.id   AF-A0A947GCE5-F1
#
_cell.length_a   1.000
_cell.length_b   1.000
_cell.length_c   1.000
_cell.angle_alpha   90.00
_cell.angle_beta   90.00
_cell.angle_gamma   90.00
#
_symmetry.space_group_name_H-M   'P 1'
#
loop_
_entity.id
_entity.type
_entity.pdbx_description
1 polymer ?
#
loop_
_entity_poly.entity_id
_entity_poly.type
_entity_poly.pdbx_seq_one_letter_code
_entity_poly.pdbx_strand_id
1 'polypeptide(L)'
;MLPGVEIASHLVREADKRRRSGRLTEAEALLQSAFESSEDAVMRAKTLHKLAVVHRRRARYAEAEKCARRAVKILEEQDQAALLGNHLMFLATLLVAESRDKEALDFVERALPLYEQVLGPDHIEVAFVLSVAVRLCRACNRQASARYYERRRLSIDSTYS
;
A
#
# COMPACT_ATOMS: atom_id res chain seq x y z
N MET A 1 16.89 -27.70 9.25
CA MET A 1 16.38 -26.82 8.18
C MET A 1 15.65 -25.68 8.86
N LEU A 2 16.00 -24.42 8.57
CA LEU A 2 15.22 -23.29 9.10
C LEU A 2 13.83 -23.34 8.44
N PRO A 3 12.73 -23.24 9.20
CA PRO A 3 11.39 -23.20 8.62
C PRO A 3 11.29 -22.10 7.55
N GLY A 4 10.55 -22.34 6.46
CA GLY A 4 10.52 -21.45 5.28
C GLY A 4 10.21 -19.98 5.59
N VAL A 5 9.48 -19.70 6.68
CA VAL A 5 9.20 -18.34 7.18
C VAL A 5 10.47 -17.62 7.64
N GLU A 6 11.42 -18.30 8.28
CA GLU A 6 12.67 -17.70 8.74
C GLU A 6 13.59 -17.36 7.56
N ILE A 7 13.64 -18.23 6.55
CA ILE A 7 14.39 -18.00 5.31
C ILE A 7 13.82 -16.80 4.57
N ALA A 8 12.51 -16.77 4.34
CA ALA A 8 11.83 -15.66 3.67
C ALA A 8 12.04 -14.33 4.42
N SER A 9 11.92 -14.34 5.75
CA SER A 9 12.14 -13.15 6.58
C SER A 9 13.58 -12.64 6.50
N HIS A 10 14.57 -13.54 6.48
CA HIS A 10 15.97 -13.18 6.31
C HIS A 10 16.22 -12.54 4.93
N LEU A 11 15.72 -13.17 3.86
CA LEU A 11 15.85 -12.68 2.49
C LEU A 11 15.20 -11.31 2.31
N VAL A 12 14.01 -11.11 2.89
CA VAL A 12 13.32 -9.81 2.89
C VAL A 12 14.15 -8.72 3.58
N ARG A 13 14.75 -9.02 4.74
CA ARG A 13 15.60 -8.06 5.46
C ARG A 13 16.84 -7.69 4.64
N GLU A 14 17.48 -8.68 4.01
CA GLU A 14 18.64 -8.42 3.16
C GLU A 14 18.25 -7.61 1.91
N ALA A 15 17.12 -7.94 1.27
CA ALA A 15 16.60 -7.18 0.16
C ALA A 15 16.35 -5.70 0.51
N ASP A 16 15.83 -5.42 1.70
CA ASP A 16 15.66 -4.04 2.17
C ASP A 16 16.99 -3.28 2.29
N LYS A 17 18.06 -3.92 2.75
CA LYS A 17 19.39 -3.31 2.79
C LYS A 17 19.91 -3.03 1.38
N ARG A 18 19.77 -3.99 0.44
CA ARG A 18 20.16 -3.81 -0.97
C ARG A 18 19.37 -2.67 -1.61
N ARG A 19 18.05 -2.62 -1.39
CA ARG A 19 17.16 -1.56 -1.87
C ARG A 19 17.57 -0.18 -1.35
N ARG A 20 17.87 -0.04 -0.05
CA ARG A 20 18.35 1.22 0.54
C ARG A 20 19.68 1.66 -0.07
N SER A 21 20.55 0.70 -0.39
CA SER A 21 21.85 0.94 -1.05
C SER A 21 21.74 1.18 -2.57
N GLY A 22 20.54 1.31 -3.13
CA GLY A 22 20.33 1.51 -4.58
C GLY A 22 20.51 0.27 -5.45
N ARG A 23 20.88 -0.88 -4.88
CA ARG A 23 21.07 -2.15 -5.59
C ARG A 23 19.73 -2.86 -5.82
N LEU A 24 18.93 -2.26 -6.70
CA LEU A 24 17.52 -2.65 -6.92
C LEU A 24 17.38 -4.03 -7.59
N THR A 25 18.30 -4.42 -8.49
CA THR A 25 18.28 -5.74 -9.13
C THR A 25 18.54 -6.88 -8.13
N GLU A 26 19.53 -6.70 -7.25
CA GLU A 26 19.80 -7.66 -6.17
C GLU A 26 18.62 -7.75 -5.18
N ALA A 27 18.03 -6.59 -4.84
CA ALA A 27 16.86 -6.55 -3.96
C ALA A 27 15.68 -7.32 -4.57
N GLU A 28 15.42 -7.17 -5.86
CA GLU A 28 14.37 -7.90 -6.58
C GLU A 28 14.61 -9.41 -6.58
N ALA A 29 15.82 -9.86 -6.90
CA ALA A 29 16.17 -11.28 -6.89
C ALA A 29 15.93 -11.91 -5.50
N LEU A 30 16.39 -11.23 -4.44
CA LEU A 30 16.19 -11.68 -3.06
C LEU A 30 14.71 -11.75 -2.68
N LEU A 31 13.89 -10.79 -3.11
CA LEU A 31 12.46 -10.79 -2.84
C LEU A 31 11.72 -11.86 -3.64
N GLN A 32 12.14 -12.16 -4.87
CA GLN A 32 11.58 -13.26 -5.66
C GLN A 32 11.86 -14.60 -4.97
N SER A 33 13.10 -14.83 -4.52
CA SER A 33 13.45 -16.02 -3.74
C SER A 33 12.69 -16.09 -2.42
N ALA A 34 12.50 -14.96 -1.72
CA ALA A 34 11.72 -14.92 -0.48
C ALA A 34 10.24 -15.28 -0.69
N PHE A 35 9.68 -14.86 -1.83
CA PHE A 35 8.30 -15.18 -2.20
C PHE A 35 8.13 -16.68 -2.49
N GLU A 36 9.10 -17.27 -3.19
CA GLU A 36 9.10 -18.70 -3.53
C GLU A 36 9.36 -19.60 -2.32
N SER A 37 10.18 -19.16 -1.36
CA SER A 37 10.51 -19.93 -0.17
C SER A 37 9.44 -19.88 0.94
N SER A 38 8.41 -19.04 0.80
CA SER A 38 7.40 -18.80 1.83
C SER A 38 6.07 -19.47 1.51
N GLU A 39 5.62 -20.35 2.40
CA GLU A 39 4.28 -20.95 2.33
C GLU A 39 3.22 -20.06 3.04
N ASP A 40 3.65 -19.13 3.89
CA ASP A 40 2.77 -18.22 4.61
C ASP A 40 2.19 -17.14 3.68
N ALA A 41 0.86 -17.11 3.57
CA ALA A 41 0.15 -16.20 2.67
C ALA A 41 0.44 -14.72 3.02
N VAL A 42 0.45 -14.37 4.30
CA VAL A 42 0.67 -12.98 4.74
C VAL A 42 2.10 -12.54 4.45
N MET A 43 3.10 -13.39 4.65
CA MET A 43 4.50 -13.14 4.29
C MET A 43 4.67 -12.97 2.78
N ARG A 44 3.99 -13.80 1.98
CA ARG A 44 3.96 -13.64 0.53
C ARG A 44 3.36 -12.29 0.10
N ALA A 45 2.28 -11.84 0.73
CA ALA A 45 1.70 -10.52 0.47
C ALA A 45 2.67 -9.37 0.81
N LYS A 46 3.32 -9.43 1.99
CA LYS A 46 4.35 -8.45 2.39
C LYS A 46 5.53 -8.41 1.41
N THR A 47 5.93 -9.58 0.91
CA THR A 47 7.02 -9.71 -0.07
C THR A 47 6.63 -9.13 -1.43
N LEU A 48 5.40 -9.40 -1.89
CA LEU A 48 4.85 -8.80 -3.11
C LEU A 48 4.79 -7.27 -3.03
N HIS A 49 4.41 -6.71 -1.88
CA HIS A 49 4.44 -5.25 -1.69
C HIS A 49 5.86 -4.69 -1.83
N LYS A 50 6.86 -5.35 -1.25
CA LYS A 50 8.26 -4.94 -1.40
C LYS A 50 8.74 -5.05 -2.84
N LEU A 51 8.35 -6.10 -3.58
CA LEU A 51 8.61 -6.21 -5.01
C LEU A 51 7.98 -5.03 -5.76
N ALA A 52 6.73 -4.69 -5.45
CA ALA A 52 6.04 -3.57 -6.07
C ALA A 52 6.78 -2.23 -5.84
N VAL A 53 7.28 -2.00 -4.63
CA VAL A 53 8.11 -0.83 -4.32
C VAL A 53 9.41 -0.82 -5.14
N VAL A 54 10.07 -1.96 -5.31
CA VAL A 54 11.30 -2.07 -6.13
C VAL A 54 11.00 -1.84 -7.62
N HIS A 55 9.93 -2.43 -8.16
CA HIS A 55 9.49 -2.21 -9.53
C HIS A 55 9.18 -0.73 -9.78
N ARG A 56 8.44 -0.07 -8.87
CA ARG A 56 8.15 1.37 -8.95
C ARG A 56 9.43 2.21 -8.99
N ARG A 57 10.42 1.92 -8.13
CA ARG A 57 11.71 2.64 -8.14
C ARG A 57 12.52 2.43 -9.42
N ARG A 58 12.24 1.36 -10.16
CA ARG A 58 12.82 1.06 -11.48
C ARG A 58 11.93 1.53 -12.63
N ALA A 59 10.93 2.38 -12.36
CA ALA A 59 9.94 2.86 -13.34
C ALA A 59 9.15 1.74 -14.07
N ARG A 60 9.09 0.55 -13.48
CA ARG A 60 8.32 -0.61 -13.98
C ARG A 60 6.93 -0.60 -13.33
N TYR A 61 6.08 0.31 -13.76
CA TYR A 61 4.80 0.59 -13.12
C TYR A 61 3.79 -0.56 -13.29
N ALA A 62 3.74 -1.20 -14.46
CA ALA A 62 2.85 -2.33 -14.72
C ALA A 62 3.16 -3.53 -13.81
N GLU A 63 4.44 -3.86 -13.64
CA GLU A 63 4.87 -4.92 -12.72
C GLU A 63 4.61 -4.55 -11.27
N ALA A 64 4.81 -3.28 -10.90
CA ALA A 64 4.48 -2.79 -9.57
C ALA A 64 2.99 -2.95 -9.25
N GLU A 65 2.11 -2.55 -10.17
CA GLU A 65 0.68 -2.70 -10.03
C GLU A 65 0.27 -4.17 -9.93
N LYS A 66 0.81 -5.04 -10.79
CA LYS A 66 0.55 -6.49 -10.75
C LYS A 66 0.91 -7.09 -9.40
N CYS A 67 2.07 -6.74 -8.85
CA CYS A 67 2.50 -7.19 -7.52
C CYS A 67 1.57 -6.66 -6.41
N ALA A 68 1.23 -5.36 -6.45
CA ALA A 68 0.35 -4.74 -5.47
C ALA A 68 -1.06 -5.35 -5.47
N ARG A 69 -1.67 -5.58 -6.64
CA ARG A 69 -2.99 -6.23 -6.76
C ARG A 69 -3.00 -7.65 -6.21
N ARG A 70 -1.95 -8.43 -6.50
CA ARG A 70 -1.80 -9.78 -5.93
C ARG A 70 -1.69 -9.75 -4.41
N ALA A 71 -0.96 -8.79 -3.86
CA ALA A 71 -0.84 -8.62 -2.41
C ALA A 71 -2.19 -8.25 -1.78
N VAL A 72 -2.93 -7.32 -2.38
CA VAL A 72 -4.29 -6.93 -1.94
C VAL A 72 -5.22 -8.14 -1.89
N LYS A 73 -5.28 -8.93 -2.97
CA LYS A 73 -6.12 -10.13 -3.03
C LYS A 73 -5.80 -11.13 -1.90
N ILE A 74 -4.52 -11.38 -1.65
CA ILE A 74 -4.12 -12.28 -0.57
C ILE A 74 -4.55 -11.72 0.80
N LEU A 75 -4.38 -10.41 1.04
CA LEU A 75 -4.73 -9.82 2.33
C LEU A 75 -6.24 -9.75 2.57
N GLU A 76 -7.04 -9.62 1.51
CA GLU A 76 -8.49 -9.78 1.55
C GLU A 76 -8.87 -11.21 1.96
N GLU A 77 -8.28 -12.22 1.33
CA GLU A 77 -8.54 -13.64 1.63
C GLU A 77 -8.07 -14.07 3.04
N GLN A 78 -7.19 -13.30 3.66
CA GLN A 78 -6.62 -13.59 4.99
C GLN A 78 -7.17 -12.65 6.09
N ASP A 79 -8.17 -11.83 5.78
CA ASP A 79 -8.81 -10.87 6.68
C ASP A 79 -7.81 -9.94 7.41
N GLN A 80 -6.71 -9.57 6.73
CA GLN A 80 -5.63 -8.78 7.31
C GLN A 80 -5.87 -7.26 7.19
N ALA A 81 -6.93 -6.75 7.83
CA ALA A 81 -7.36 -5.35 7.73
C ALA A 81 -6.23 -4.31 7.92
N ALA A 82 -5.38 -4.49 8.94
CA ALA A 82 -4.26 -3.60 9.25
C ALA A 82 -3.21 -3.51 8.12
N LEU A 83 -2.99 -4.61 7.40
CA LEU A 83 -2.07 -4.61 6.25
C LEU A 83 -2.78 -4.13 4.99
N LEU A 84 -4.04 -4.54 4.78
CA LEU A 84 -4.80 -4.27 3.57
C LEU A 84 -4.91 -2.76 3.27
N GLY A 85 -5.19 -1.92 4.29
CA GLY A 85 -5.27 -0.47 4.11
C GLY A 85 -4.00 0.14 3.50
N ASN A 86 -2.83 -0.26 4.00
CA ASN A 86 -1.54 0.18 3.48
C ASN A 86 -1.31 -0.23 2.01
N HIS A 87 -1.76 -1.41 1.63
CA HIS A 87 -1.57 -1.93 0.27
C HIS A 87 -2.52 -1.27 -0.74
N LEU A 88 -3.76 -0.99 -0.33
CA LEU A 88 -4.73 -0.22 -1.12
C LEU A 88 -4.23 1.21 -1.37
N MET A 89 -3.69 1.88 -0.34
CA MET A 89 -3.11 3.22 -0.49
C MET A 89 -1.88 3.24 -1.40
N PHE A 90 -1.04 2.21 -1.34
CA PHE A 90 0.08 2.08 -2.26
C PHE A 90 -0.37 1.91 -3.71
N LEU A 91 -1.41 1.09 -3.95
CA LEU A 91 -1.98 0.92 -5.28
C LEU A 91 -2.60 2.23 -5.81
N ALA A 92 -3.35 2.95 -4.97
CA ALA A 92 -3.89 4.26 -5.32
C ALA A 92 -2.78 5.25 -5.72
N THR A 93 -1.64 5.22 -5.04
CA THR A 93 -0.48 6.05 -5.37
C THR A 93 0.13 5.70 -6.73
N LEU A 94 0.20 4.41 -7.07
CA LEU A 94 0.65 3.97 -8.40
C LEU A 94 -0.31 4.48 -9.49
N LEU A 95 -1.61 4.33 -9.28
CA LEU A 95 -2.64 4.72 -10.24
C LEU A 95 -2.68 6.23 -10.48
N VAL A 96 -2.48 7.04 -9.43
CA VAL A 96 -2.33 8.50 -9.55
C VAL A 96 -1.14 8.85 -10.46
N ALA A 97 -0.01 8.15 -10.32
CA ALA A 97 1.17 8.39 -11.15
C ALA A 97 0.90 8.08 -12.64
N GLU A 98 -0.07 7.22 -12.93
CA GLU A 98 -0.54 6.89 -14.28
C GLU A 98 -1.78 7.70 -14.72
N SER A 99 -2.16 8.73 -13.97
CA SER A 99 -3.36 9.56 -14.23
C SER A 99 -4.69 8.79 -14.20
N ARG A 100 -4.74 7.65 -13.50
CA ARG A 100 -5.94 6.80 -13.31
C ARG A 100 -6.67 7.20 -12.03
N ASP A 101 -7.03 8.47 -11.91
CA ASP A 101 -7.56 9.05 -10.66
C ASP A 101 -8.89 8.45 -10.19
N LYS A 102 -9.78 8.06 -11.12
CA LYS A 102 -11.06 7.41 -10.77
C LYS A 102 -10.84 6.08 -10.07
N GLU A 103 -9.97 5.25 -10.64
CA GLU A 103 -9.66 3.95 -10.06
C GLU A 103 -8.86 4.09 -8.77
N ALA A 104 -7.95 5.08 -8.70
CA ALA A 104 -7.25 5.41 -7.47
C ALA A 104 -8.23 5.80 -6.35
N LEU A 105 -9.29 6.55 -6.67
CA LEU A 105 -10.31 6.96 -5.71
C LEU A 105 -11.03 5.75 -5.12
N ASP A 106 -11.40 4.78 -5.95
CA ASP A 106 -12.05 3.55 -5.48
C ASP A 106 -11.17 2.82 -4.44
N PHE A 107 -9.85 2.77 -4.66
CA PHE A 107 -8.92 2.18 -3.71
C PHE A 107 -8.77 2.99 -2.42
N VAL A 108 -8.79 4.32 -2.49
CA VAL A 108 -8.75 5.19 -1.31
C VAL A 108 -10.04 5.09 -0.48
N GLU A 109 -11.21 5.07 -1.13
CA GLU A 109 -12.50 4.91 -0.47
C GLU A 109 -12.59 3.56 0.25
N ARG A 110 -11.96 2.51 -0.29
CA ARG A 110 -11.82 1.20 0.36
C ARG A 110 -10.80 1.17 1.48
N ALA A 111 -9.73 1.96 1.38
CA ALA A 111 -8.69 2.01 2.42
C ALA A 111 -9.15 2.76 3.67
N LEU A 112 -9.89 3.87 3.50
CA LEU A 112 -10.32 4.74 4.59
C LEU A 112 -10.95 4.02 5.79
N PRO A 113 -11.99 3.17 5.64
CA PRO A 113 -12.59 2.48 6.79
C PRO A 113 -11.63 1.50 7.48
N LEU A 114 -10.64 0.95 6.76
CA LEU A 114 -9.62 0.07 7.36
C LEU A 114 -8.65 0.86 8.24
N TYR A 115 -8.26 2.06 7.83
CA TYR A 115 -7.45 2.95 8.67
C TYR A 115 -8.23 3.40 9.91
N GLU A 116 -9.50 3.76 9.75
CA GLU A 116 -10.37 4.15 10.88
C GLU A 116 -10.55 3.00 11.87
N GLN A 117 -10.76 1.77 11.39
CA GLN A 117 -10.90 0.59 12.24
C GLN A 117 -9.62 0.29 13.04
N VAL A 118 -8.45 0.45 12.42
CA VAL A 118 -7.16 0.02 13.01
C VAL A 118 -6.56 1.09 13.91
N LEU A 119 -6.71 2.36 13.57
CA LEU A 119 -6.04 3.48 14.24
C LEU A 119 -7.00 4.40 15.01
N GLY A 120 -8.30 4.29 14.75
CA GLY A 120 -9.32 5.23 15.21
C GLY A 120 -9.60 6.35 14.20
N PRO A 121 -10.81 6.92 14.19
CA PRO A 121 -11.25 7.88 13.19
C PRO A 121 -10.52 9.22 13.23
N ASP A 122 -9.97 9.59 14.38
CA ASP A 122 -9.27 10.87 14.60
C ASP A 122 -7.74 10.72 14.50
N HIS A 123 -7.23 9.62 13.94
CA HIS A 123 -5.79 9.44 13.81
C HIS A 123 -5.22 10.29 12.65
N ILE A 124 -4.00 10.81 12.80
CA ILE A 124 -3.34 11.64 11.78
C ILE A 124 -3.20 10.94 10.41
N GLU A 125 -2.98 9.63 10.41
CA GLU A 125 -2.98 8.82 9.18
C GLU A 125 -4.35 8.77 8.49
N VAL A 126 -5.46 8.83 9.24
CA VAL A 126 -6.81 8.95 8.65
C VAL A 126 -6.95 10.32 7.97
N ALA A 127 -6.45 11.40 8.59
CA ALA A 127 -6.41 12.72 7.95
C ALA A 127 -5.58 12.73 6.66
N PHE A 128 -4.48 11.98 6.61
CA PHE A 128 -3.70 11.80 5.38
C PHE A 128 -4.51 11.10 4.29
N VAL A 129 -5.17 9.97 4.60
CA VAL A 129 -6.03 9.25 3.64
C VAL A 129 -7.17 10.15 3.13
N LEU A 130 -7.81 10.91 4.02
CA LEU A 130 -8.83 11.89 3.66
C LEU A 130 -8.30 12.99 2.74
N SER A 131 -7.07 13.47 2.95
CA SER A 131 -6.41 14.44 2.06
C SER A 131 -6.27 13.92 0.64
N VAL A 132 -5.86 12.65 0.51
CA VAL A 132 -5.76 11.98 -0.80
C VAL A 132 -7.16 11.84 -1.42
N ALA A 133 -8.17 11.45 -0.64
CA ALA A 133 -9.55 11.35 -1.11
C ALA A 133 -10.10 12.68 -1.62
N VAL A 134 -9.84 13.80 -0.93
CA VAL A 134 -10.21 15.15 -1.38
C VAL A 134 -9.58 15.47 -2.73
N ARG A 135 -8.26 15.26 -2.87
CA ARG A 135 -7.53 15.54 -4.12
C ARG A 135 -8.11 14.74 -5.29
N LEU A 136 -8.32 13.44 -5.09
CA LEU A 136 -8.86 12.54 -6.10
C LEU A 136 -10.33 12.88 -6.44
N CYS A 137 -11.15 13.21 -5.44
CA CYS A 137 -12.52 13.65 -5.68
C CYS A 137 -12.57 14.94 -6.51
N ARG A 138 -11.68 15.91 -6.26
CA ARG A 138 -11.57 17.13 -7.08
C ARG A 138 -11.18 16.80 -8.51
N ALA A 139 -10.18 15.93 -8.71
CA ALA A 139 -9.77 15.48 -10.03
C ALA A 139 -10.89 14.76 -10.79
N CYS A 140 -11.74 14.00 -10.09
CA CYS A 140 -12.89 13.29 -10.66
C CYS A 140 -14.16 14.16 -10.77
N ASN A 141 -14.08 15.47 -10.49
CA ASN A 141 -15.22 16.39 -10.44
C ASN A 141 -16.34 15.98 -9.45
N ARG A 142 -16.00 15.20 -8.41
CA ARG A 142 -16.91 14.76 -7.32
C ARG A 142 -16.88 15.76 -6.17
N GLN A 143 -17.38 16.96 -6.41
CA GLN A 143 -17.20 18.09 -5.50
C GLN A 143 -17.95 17.95 -4.16
N ALA A 144 -19.10 17.28 -4.16
CA ALA A 144 -19.83 16.97 -2.93
C ALA A 144 -19.03 16.04 -2.00
N SER A 145 -18.48 14.94 -2.53
CA SER A 145 -17.60 14.01 -1.80
C SER A 145 -16.33 14.72 -1.31
N ALA A 146 -15.71 15.56 -2.16
CA ALA A 146 -14.54 16.33 -1.76
C ALA A 146 -14.83 17.23 -0.55
N ARG A 147 -15.97 17.94 -0.54
CA ARG A 147 -16.37 18.78 0.61
C ARG A 147 -16.65 17.96 1.86
N TYR A 148 -17.22 16.77 1.71
CA TYR A 148 -17.44 15.86 2.83
C TYR A 148 -16.11 15.43 3.46
N TYR A 149 -15.16 14.93 2.67
CA TYR A 149 -13.86 14.49 3.18
C TYR A 149 -13.03 15.65 3.74
N GLU A 150 -13.10 16.84 3.13
CA GLU A 150 -12.41 18.03 3.64
C GLU A 150 -12.89 18.42 5.03
N ARG A 151 -14.21 18.43 5.27
CA ARG A 151 -14.76 18.73 6.61
C ARG A 151 -14.29 17.72 7.65
N ARG A 152 -14.27 16.43 7.31
CA ARG A 152 -13.77 15.37 8.19
C ARG A 152 -12.28 15.51 8.48
N ARG A 153 -11.48 15.87 7.47
CA ARG A 153 -10.04 16.10 7.64
C ARG A 153 -9.78 17.26 8.60
N LEU A 154 -10.49 18.37 8.40
CA LEU A 154 -10.33 19.58 9.22
C LEU A 154 -10.71 19.37 10.68
N SER A 155 -11.73 18.54 10.98
CA SER A 155 -12.05 18.21 12.37
C SER A 155 -10.92 17.44 13.06
N ILE A 156 -10.15 16.64 12.32
CA ILE A 156 -8.98 15.93 12.86
C ILE A 156 -7.84 16.93 13.08
N ASP A 157 -7.50 17.75 12.08
CA ASP A 157 -6.41 18.74 12.18
C ASP A 157 -6.62 19.72 13.36
N SER A 158 -7.87 20.15 13.60
CA SER A 158 -8.21 21.02 14.73
C SER A 158 -8.10 20.37 16.10
N THR A 159 -8.01 19.04 16.15
CA THR A 159 -7.84 18.28 17.40
C THR A 159 -6.36 18.17 17.80
N TYR A 160 -5.42 18.39 16.87
CA TYR A 160 -3.97 18.32 17.10
C TYR A 160 -3.23 19.66 16.91
N SER A 161 -3.96 20.76 16.69
CA SER A 161 -3.42 22.13 16.62
C SER A 161 -3.49 22.82 17.96
#